data_AF-A0AAE0F5Q0-F1
#
_entry.id   AF-A0AAE0F5Q0-F1
#
_cell.length_a   1.000
_cell.length_b   1.000
_cell.length_c   1.000
_cell.angle_alpha   90.00
_cell.angle_beta   90.00
_cell.angle_gamma   90.00
#
_symmetry.space_group_name_H-M   'P 1'
#
loop_
_entity.id
_entity.type
_entity.pdbx_description
1 polymer ?
#
loop_
_entity_poly.entity_id
_entity_poly.type
_entity_poly.pdbx_seq_one_letter_code
_entity_poly.pdbx_strand_id
1 'polypeptide(L)'
;MILSCFFAHIYSDTTSVDQIGKFFRALTLIRPVDSGFSVCCRKHDRLLAFESWVDDLIFTVTKVDTLVDCEEDEQETAEQAQEQAQELEHEQEQAKEQELQHVQEEEQALIAINKRKRSELSTRRPVLVIDNQRFKLLLTELESLLHAETCKRVEREAKLTDAQVAERTKKNKANWNVGWHFNMGRTCNKTAFSARLDGTSAFEFAHPFFKSYGVYLADPMASKSNPYWKKEIFFQASQVLKLIDKDYMRDGDWCLYVSCMLADECAVGRHSDRHDVSHQYNIFLGNYENAVYEVESPDGKEIREFASTRKVLKVDARCRHRVNTVGFKGVRYCVTMYKMYDRTQKEPDPVFWPPVWI
;
A
#
# COMPACT_ATOMS: atom_id res chain seq x y z
N MET A 1 33.21 14.49 12.10
CA MET A 1 34.52 15.03 11.67
C MET A 1 35.73 14.17 12.05
N ILE A 2 35.67 13.31 13.08
CA ILE A 2 36.82 12.45 13.46
C ILE A 2 36.96 11.21 12.55
N LEU A 3 35.86 10.58 12.12
CA LEU A 3 35.93 9.42 11.19
C LEU A 3 36.49 9.74 9.79
N SER A 4 36.42 10.99 9.33
CA SER A 4 36.90 11.38 7.99
C SER A 4 38.43 11.44 7.89
N CYS A 5 39.15 11.56 9.00
CA CYS A 5 40.61 11.67 8.99
C CYS A 5 41.32 10.32 9.10
N PHE A 6 40.69 9.29 9.66
CA PHE A 6 41.34 8.00 9.90
C PHE A 6 41.47 7.14 8.63
N PHE A 7 40.51 7.23 7.70
CA PHE A 7 40.54 6.44 6.45
C PHE A 7 41.44 7.03 5.35
N ALA A 8 41.80 8.31 5.45
CA ALA A 8 42.68 8.98 4.48
C ALA A 8 44.14 8.50 4.54
N HIS A 9 44.54 7.77 5.60
CA HIS A 9 45.93 7.34 5.81
C HIS A 9 46.19 5.85 5.52
N ILE A 10 45.15 5.06 5.26
CA ILE A 10 45.27 3.61 4.98
C ILE A 10 45.24 3.30 3.46
N TYR A 11 44.74 4.23 2.64
CA TYR A 11 44.63 4.07 1.18
C TYR A 11 45.21 5.27 0.43
N SER A 12 46.54 5.42 0.45
CA SER A 12 47.26 6.41 -0.38
C SER A 12 47.63 5.90 -1.78
N ASP A 13 47.58 4.58 -2.03
CA ASP A 13 48.04 4.00 -3.30
C ASP A 13 47.04 3.00 -3.93
N THR A 14 46.61 3.35 -5.14
CA THR A 14 45.98 2.45 -6.13
C THR A 14 44.69 1.70 -5.72
N THR A 15 43.58 2.43 -5.52
CA THR A 15 42.24 1.83 -5.62
C THR A 15 41.28 2.74 -6.38
N SER A 16 40.54 2.20 -7.36
CA SER A 16 39.61 3.00 -8.16
C SER A 16 38.34 3.35 -7.39
N VAL A 17 37.76 4.52 -7.70
CA VAL A 17 36.52 5.06 -7.09
C VAL A 17 35.36 4.04 -7.13
N ASP A 18 35.34 3.17 -8.14
CA ASP A 18 34.32 2.13 -8.31
C ASP A 18 34.42 1.00 -7.26
N GLN A 19 35.61 0.72 -6.70
CA GLN A 19 35.74 -0.21 -5.57
C GLN A 19 35.28 0.41 -4.25
N ILE A 20 35.58 1.70 -4.02
CA ILE A 20 35.06 2.45 -2.86
C ILE A 20 33.52 2.44 -2.89
N GLY A 21 32.92 2.70 -4.06
CA GLY A 21 31.47 2.64 -4.29
C GLY A 21 30.85 1.24 -4.15
N LYS A 22 31.64 0.16 -4.15
CA LYS A 22 31.20 -1.21 -3.86
C LYS A 22 31.34 -1.56 -2.38
N PHE A 23 32.38 -1.08 -1.71
CA PHE A 23 32.58 -1.25 -0.26
C PHE A 23 31.43 -0.62 0.54
N PHE A 24 31.06 0.63 0.24
CA PHE A 24 29.94 1.31 0.91
C PHE A 24 28.57 0.63 0.68
N ARG A 25 28.40 -0.18 -0.37
CA ARG A 25 27.18 -0.97 -0.59
C ARG A 25 27.13 -2.28 0.21
N ALA A 26 28.25 -2.72 0.79
CA ALA A 26 28.34 -3.93 1.61
C ALA A 26 28.07 -3.69 3.10
N LEU A 27 28.12 -2.44 3.56
CA LEU A 27 27.80 -2.04 4.93
C LEU A 27 26.28 -1.94 5.10
N THR A 28 25.65 -2.98 5.65
CA THR A 28 24.16 -3.07 5.71
C THR A 28 23.55 -2.60 7.03
N LEU A 29 24.30 -2.61 8.15
CA LEU A 29 23.84 -2.05 9.42
C LEU A 29 25.01 -1.57 10.29
N ILE A 30 24.83 -0.39 10.88
CA ILE A 30 25.52 0.07 12.09
C ILE A 30 24.44 0.19 13.15
N ARG A 31 24.61 -0.47 14.30
CA ARG A 31 23.77 -0.24 15.49
C ARG A 31 24.63 0.34 16.60
N PRO A 32 24.17 1.38 17.31
CA PRO A 32 24.73 1.71 18.60
C PRO A 32 24.41 0.59 19.59
N VAL A 33 25.37 0.30 20.46
CA VAL A 33 25.19 -0.46 21.71
C VAL A 33 25.88 0.33 22.81
N ASP A 34 25.49 0.13 24.06
CA ASP A 34 25.69 1.13 25.12
C ASP A 34 27.15 1.43 25.50
N SER A 35 28.12 0.66 24.98
CA SER A 35 29.56 0.87 25.12
C SER A 35 30.35 0.97 23.79
N GLY A 36 29.70 0.99 22.62
CA GLY A 36 30.41 1.10 21.34
C GLY A 36 29.58 0.92 20.06
N PHE A 37 30.27 0.70 18.94
CA PHE A 37 29.65 0.44 17.63
C PHE A 37 30.04 -0.94 17.10
N SER A 38 29.05 -1.72 16.68
CA SER A 38 29.25 -2.98 15.96
C SER A 38 29.03 -2.80 14.46
N VAL A 39 29.90 -3.41 13.65
CA VAL A 39 29.84 -3.39 12.17
C VAL A 39 29.84 -4.82 11.65
N CYS A 40 28.77 -5.22 10.97
CA CYS A 40 28.63 -6.56 10.38
C CYS A 40 28.78 -6.50 8.85
N CYS A 41 29.74 -7.24 8.30
CA CYS A 41 29.96 -7.36 6.86
C CYS A 41 29.50 -8.74 6.35
N ARG A 42 28.55 -8.77 5.42
CA ARG A 42 27.72 -9.94 5.14
C ARG A 42 28.24 -10.86 4.01
N LYS A 43 29.56 -11.03 3.87
CA LYS A 43 30.13 -11.82 2.74
C LYS A 43 31.18 -12.88 3.06
N HIS A 44 31.56 -13.06 4.32
CA HIS A 44 32.27 -14.26 4.78
C HIS A 44 31.82 -14.57 6.21
N ASP A 45 31.58 -15.84 6.54
CA ASP A 45 31.11 -16.28 7.86
C ASP A 45 32.24 -16.27 8.90
N ARG A 46 32.76 -15.06 9.18
CA ARG A 46 33.73 -14.78 10.24
C ARG A 46 33.38 -13.43 10.86
N LEU A 47 32.85 -13.44 12.08
CA LEU A 47 32.83 -12.23 12.91
C LEU A 47 34.27 -11.85 13.27
N LEU A 48 34.61 -10.58 13.06
CA LEU A 48 35.76 -9.93 13.68
C LEU A 48 35.21 -8.98 14.74
N ALA A 49 35.24 -9.41 16.00
CA ALA A 49 35.00 -8.52 17.13
C ALA A 49 36.31 -7.77 17.44
N PHE A 50 36.20 -6.45 17.63
CA PHE A 50 37.25 -5.62 18.20
C PHE A 50 36.72 -5.07 19.53
N GLU A 51 37.20 -5.62 20.63
CA GLU A 51 36.95 -5.10 21.97
C GLU A 51 38.07 -4.12 22.33
N SER A 52 37.72 -2.86 22.59
CA SER A 52 38.63 -1.95 23.28
C SER A 52 38.51 -2.18 24.78
N TRP A 53 39.61 -2.60 25.40
CA TRP A 53 39.67 -2.86 26.84
C TRP A 53 39.51 -1.56 27.63
N VAL A 54 38.71 -1.63 28.69
CA VAL A 54 38.72 -0.70 29.84
C VAL A 54 38.72 -1.58 31.08
N ASP A 55 39.66 -1.31 31.98
CA ASP A 55 40.08 -2.23 33.03
C ASP A 55 39.14 -2.34 34.24
N ASP A 56 39.46 -3.31 35.10
CA ASP A 56 39.08 -3.47 36.51
C ASP A 56 37.62 -3.79 36.88
N LEU A 57 37.35 -5.10 37.02
CA LEU A 57 36.53 -5.59 38.14
C LEU A 57 37.03 -6.93 38.68
N ILE A 58 37.61 -6.91 39.89
CA ILE A 58 38.11 -8.10 40.59
C ILE A 58 36.94 -8.84 41.26
N PHE A 59 36.60 -10.03 40.78
CA PHE A 59 35.74 -10.96 41.52
C PHE A 59 36.58 -11.95 42.33
N THR A 60 36.45 -11.89 43.65
CA THR A 60 37.07 -12.86 44.56
C THR A 60 36.12 -14.05 44.74
N VAL A 61 36.45 -15.20 44.15
CA VAL A 61 35.68 -16.44 44.35
C VAL A 61 36.29 -17.24 45.49
N THR A 62 35.72 -17.10 46.69
CA THR A 62 36.02 -18.01 47.82
C THR A 62 35.26 -19.32 47.65
N LYS A 63 35.98 -20.39 47.29
CA LYS A 63 35.45 -21.76 47.28
C LYS A 63 35.38 -22.26 48.73
N VAL A 64 34.18 -22.57 49.21
CA VAL A 64 33.96 -23.22 50.51
C VAL A 64 33.50 -24.65 50.22
N ASP A 65 34.42 -25.60 50.38
CA ASP A 65 34.11 -27.02 50.33
C ASP A 65 33.66 -27.48 51.72
N THR A 66 32.35 -27.68 51.90
CA THR A 66 31.79 -28.42 53.03
C THR A 66 30.81 -29.46 52.50
N LEU A 67 31.32 -30.68 52.32
CA LEU A 67 30.49 -31.89 52.24
C LEU A 67 29.97 -32.18 53.65
N VAL A 68 28.65 -32.26 53.77
CA VAL A 68 27.97 -32.78 54.96
C VAL A 68 27.01 -33.84 54.46
N ASP A 69 27.28 -35.09 54.80
CA ASP A 69 26.43 -36.22 54.44
C ASP A 69 25.15 -36.16 55.30
N CYS A 70 24.00 -35.95 54.66
CA CYS A 70 22.66 -35.94 55.28
C CYS A 70 21.69 -36.85 54.50
N GLU A 71 22.15 -38.04 54.10
CA GLU A 71 21.27 -39.08 53.55
C GLU A 71 20.40 -39.67 54.68
N GLU A 72 19.21 -39.10 54.94
CA GLU A 72 18.00 -39.83 55.39
C GLU A 72 16.73 -38.94 55.46
N ASP A 73 16.83 -37.61 55.49
CA ASP A 73 15.65 -36.70 55.46
C ASP A 73 15.19 -36.28 54.04
N GLU A 74 15.97 -36.58 52.99
CA GLU A 74 15.73 -36.03 51.63
C GLU A 74 14.40 -36.50 51.01
N GLN A 75 13.90 -37.69 51.36
CA GLN A 75 12.77 -38.31 50.65
C GLN A 75 11.42 -37.63 50.95
N GLU A 76 11.19 -37.19 52.20
CA GLU A 76 9.96 -36.47 52.58
C GLU A 76 9.96 -35.03 52.02
N THR A 77 11.15 -34.42 51.87
CA THR A 77 11.27 -33.09 51.23
C THR A 77 11.04 -33.13 49.72
N ALA A 78 11.33 -34.25 49.05
CA ALA A 78 11.13 -34.39 47.61
C ALA A 78 9.64 -34.47 47.22
N GLU A 79 8.81 -35.19 47.99
CA GLU A 79 7.37 -35.25 47.74
C GLU A 79 6.69 -33.90 48.00
N GLN A 80 7.06 -33.19 49.07
CA GLN A 80 6.55 -31.84 49.35
C GLN A 80 6.97 -30.83 48.27
N ALA A 81 8.21 -30.91 47.76
CA ALA A 81 8.66 -30.06 46.66
C ALA A 81 7.91 -30.36 45.34
N GLN A 82 7.54 -31.62 45.10
CA GLN A 82 6.74 -31.99 43.94
C GLN A 82 5.29 -31.48 44.04
N GLU A 83 4.66 -31.57 45.21
CA GLU A 83 3.30 -31.04 45.43
C GLU A 83 3.26 -29.51 45.25
N GLN A 84 4.22 -28.79 45.84
CA GLN A 84 4.36 -27.33 45.65
C GLN A 84 4.62 -26.93 44.19
N ALA A 85 5.38 -27.74 43.44
CA ALA A 85 5.62 -27.49 42.01
C ALA A 85 4.34 -27.67 41.18
N GLN A 86 3.49 -28.65 41.51
CA GLN A 86 2.20 -28.87 40.85
C GLN A 86 1.18 -27.79 41.18
N GLU A 87 1.12 -27.34 42.44
CA GLU A 87 0.27 -26.21 42.85
C GLU A 87 0.68 -24.92 42.10
N LEU A 88 1.98 -24.61 42.05
CA LEU A 88 2.51 -23.46 41.33
C LEU A 88 2.28 -23.53 39.80
N GLU A 89 2.37 -24.72 39.19
CA GLU A 89 2.05 -24.90 37.77
C GLU A 89 0.56 -24.64 37.50
N HIS A 90 -0.33 -25.12 38.38
CA HIS A 90 -1.76 -24.87 38.28
C HIS A 90 -2.13 -23.38 38.45
N GLU A 91 -1.53 -22.69 39.43
CA GLU A 91 -1.70 -21.24 39.59
C GLU A 91 -1.22 -20.46 38.35
N GLN A 92 -0.09 -20.86 37.76
CA GLN A 92 0.41 -20.24 36.52
C GLN A 92 -0.48 -20.50 35.30
N GLU A 93 -1.15 -21.65 35.22
CA GLU A 93 -2.12 -21.94 34.16
C GLU A 93 -3.39 -21.10 34.33
N GLN A 94 -3.96 -21.04 35.54
CA GLN A 94 -5.10 -20.18 35.85
C GLN A 94 -4.81 -18.69 35.56
N ALA A 95 -3.62 -18.20 35.91
CA ALA A 95 -3.20 -16.82 35.63
C ALA A 95 -3.15 -16.52 34.12
N LYS A 96 -2.66 -17.47 33.30
CA LYS A 96 -2.64 -17.33 31.83
C LYS A 96 -4.04 -17.35 31.22
N GLU A 97 -4.96 -18.16 31.74
CA GLU A 97 -6.35 -18.16 31.29
C GLU A 97 -7.05 -16.83 31.60
N GLN A 98 -6.82 -16.27 32.79
CA GLN A 98 -7.35 -14.95 33.17
C GLN A 98 -6.77 -13.81 32.32
N GLU A 99 -5.45 -13.84 32.04
CA GLU A 99 -4.81 -12.87 31.14
C GLU A 99 -5.39 -12.96 29.71
N LEU A 100 -5.55 -14.18 29.18
CA LEU A 100 -6.13 -14.40 27.86
C LEU A 100 -7.59 -13.91 27.78
N GLN A 101 -8.40 -14.14 28.83
CA GLN A 101 -9.77 -13.65 28.88
C GLN A 101 -9.80 -12.10 28.91
N HIS A 102 -8.94 -11.46 29.72
CA HIS A 102 -8.85 -9.99 29.78
C HIS A 102 -8.50 -9.40 28.40
N VAL A 103 -7.53 -9.99 27.69
CA VAL A 103 -7.16 -9.55 26.33
C VAL A 103 -8.33 -9.69 25.33
N GLN A 104 -9.13 -10.76 25.42
CA GLN A 104 -10.32 -10.93 24.58
C GLN A 104 -11.41 -9.90 24.89
N GLU A 105 -11.60 -9.54 26.16
CA GLU A 105 -12.55 -8.51 26.58
C GLU A 105 -12.12 -7.11 26.11
N GLU A 106 -10.83 -6.78 26.20
CA GLU A 106 -10.26 -5.53 25.65
C GLU A 106 -10.42 -5.46 24.12
N GLU A 107 -10.15 -6.54 23.38
CA GLU A 107 -10.34 -6.58 21.93
C GLU A 107 -11.80 -6.35 21.54
N GLN A 108 -12.75 -7.00 22.21
CA GLN A 108 -14.19 -6.80 21.98
C GLN A 108 -14.63 -5.36 22.31
N ALA A 109 -14.13 -4.78 23.40
CA ALA A 109 -14.38 -3.38 23.74
C ALA A 109 -13.83 -2.42 22.66
N LEU A 110 -12.63 -2.68 22.13
CA LEU A 110 -12.04 -1.90 21.05
C LEU A 110 -12.87 -1.97 19.75
N ILE A 111 -13.34 -3.17 19.40
CA ILE A 111 -14.25 -3.40 18.26
C ILE A 111 -15.55 -2.62 18.44
N ALA A 112 -16.15 -2.65 19.64
CA ALA A 112 -17.38 -1.91 19.95
C ALA A 112 -17.18 -0.39 19.86
N ILE A 113 -16.09 0.15 20.41
CA ILE A 113 -15.72 1.57 20.31
C ILE A 113 -15.53 1.98 18.85
N ASN A 114 -14.83 1.16 18.05
CA ASN A 114 -14.63 1.43 16.62
C ASN A 114 -15.94 1.40 15.83
N LYS A 115 -16.83 0.44 16.12
CA LYS A 115 -18.18 0.37 15.52
C LYS A 115 -19.02 1.60 15.87
N ARG A 116 -18.97 2.08 17.12
CA ARG A 116 -19.64 3.31 17.56
C ARG A 116 -19.06 4.55 16.88
N LYS A 117 -17.73 4.74 16.88
CA LYS A 117 -17.06 5.85 16.19
C LYS A 117 -17.37 5.88 14.69
N ARG A 118 -17.46 4.72 14.01
CA ARG A 118 -17.91 4.62 12.61
C ARG A 118 -19.34 5.17 12.42
N SER A 119 -20.27 4.85 13.33
CA SER A 119 -21.64 5.37 13.27
C SER A 119 -21.70 6.89 13.54
N GLU A 120 -20.95 7.41 14.51
CA GLU A 120 -20.96 8.83 14.87
C GLU A 120 -20.30 9.69 13.78
N LEU A 121 -19.15 9.26 13.23
CA LEU A 121 -18.47 9.93 12.11
C LEU A 121 -19.30 9.98 10.82
N SER A 122 -20.27 9.07 10.65
CA SER A 122 -21.19 9.08 9.51
C SER A 122 -22.23 10.20 9.56
N THR A 123 -22.40 10.91 10.69
CA THR A 123 -23.53 11.85 10.91
C THR A 123 -23.17 13.33 10.85
N ARG A 124 -21.88 13.71 10.79
CA ARG A 124 -21.42 15.11 10.94
C ARG A 124 -20.39 15.56 9.91
N ARG A 125 -20.52 15.12 8.66
CA ARG A 125 -19.75 15.70 7.55
C ARG A 125 -20.69 16.30 6.51
N PRO A 126 -20.33 17.43 5.87
CA PRO A 126 -21.05 17.92 4.71
C PRO A 126 -20.84 16.93 3.55
N VAL A 127 -21.75 15.97 3.44
CA VAL A 127 -21.96 15.27 2.16
C VAL A 127 -22.45 16.34 1.20
N LEU A 128 -21.75 16.52 0.09
CA LEU A 128 -22.22 17.40 -0.98
C LEU A 128 -23.34 16.67 -1.71
N VAL A 129 -24.55 16.66 -1.15
CA VAL A 129 -25.68 15.86 -1.66
C VAL A 129 -26.10 16.37 -3.05
N ILE A 130 -25.50 15.78 -4.08
CA ILE A 130 -25.95 15.91 -5.47
C ILE A 130 -27.17 15.00 -5.63
N ASP A 131 -28.32 15.40 -5.08
CA ASP A 131 -29.60 14.75 -5.38
C ASP A 131 -30.09 15.16 -6.78
N ASN A 132 -29.37 14.69 -7.78
CA ASN A 132 -29.62 14.96 -9.17
C ASN A 132 -30.00 13.65 -9.86
N GLN A 133 -31.23 13.58 -10.37
CA GLN A 133 -31.72 12.42 -11.13
C GLN A 133 -30.78 12.08 -12.30
N ARG A 134 -30.19 13.08 -12.96
CA ARG A 134 -29.19 12.88 -14.02
C ARG A 134 -27.94 12.17 -13.51
N PHE A 135 -27.47 12.49 -12.31
CA PHE A 135 -26.29 11.83 -11.73
C PHE A 135 -26.57 10.34 -11.46
N LYS A 136 -27.73 10.03 -10.86
CA LYS A 136 -28.18 8.65 -10.63
C LYS A 136 -28.34 7.84 -11.93
N LEU A 137 -28.82 8.48 -13.01
CA LEU A 137 -28.89 7.89 -14.35
C LEU A 137 -27.49 7.59 -14.92
N LEU A 138 -26.58 8.58 -14.93
CA LEU A 138 -25.20 8.40 -15.42
C LEU A 138 -24.45 7.27 -14.70
N LEU A 139 -24.61 7.14 -13.37
CA LEU A 139 -24.02 6.02 -12.62
C LEU A 139 -24.60 4.66 -13.02
N THR A 140 -25.90 4.61 -13.34
CA THR A 140 -26.59 3.40 -13.78
C THR A 140 -26.21 3.02 -15.22
N GLU A 141 -26.04 4.00 -16.10
CA GLU A 141 -25.51 3.81 -17.46
C GLU A 141 -24.08 3.28 -17.45
N LEU A 142 -23.18 3.90 -16.65
CA LEU A 142 -21.82 3.42 -16.42
C LEU A 142 -21.81 1.96 -15.95
N GLU A 143 -22.56 1.64 -14.89
CA GLU A 143 -22.63 0.28 -14.35
C GLU A 143 -23.15 -0.73 -15.37
N SER A 144 -24.15 -0.36 -16.17
CA SER A 144 -24.71 -1.21 -17.22
C SER A 144 -23.70 -1.52 -18.33
N LEU A 145 -22.90 -0.53 -18.75
CA LEU A 145 -21.84 -0.72 -19.74
C LEU A 145 -20.71 -1.63 -19.22
N LEU A 146 -20.31 -1.42 -17.97
CA LEU A 146 -19.27 -2.22 -17.28
C LEU A 146 -19.72 -3.67 -17.09
N HIS A 147 -20.99 -3.87 -16.73
CA HIS A 147 -21.59 -5.19 -16.59
C HIS A 147 -21.71 -5.91 -17.94
N ALA A 148 -22.18 -5.23 -18.99
CA ALA A 148 -22.29 -5.81 -20.33
C ALA A 148 -20.95 -6.28 -20.91
N GLU A 149 -19.85 -5.53 -20.71
CA GLU A 149 -18.51 -6.00 -21.11
C GLU A 149 -18.00 -7.14 -20.22
N THR A 150 -18.37 -7.17 -18.94
CA THR A 150 -18.01 -8.27 -18.03
C THR A 150 -18.69 -9.58 -18.44
N CYS A 151 -19.99 -9.57 -18.75
CA CYS A 151 -20.69 -10.74 -19.27
C CYS A 151 -20.04 -11.25 -20.56
N LYS A 152 -19.74 -10.36 -21.51
CA LYS A 152 -19.00 -10.71 -22.75
C LYS A 152 -17.60 -11.25 -22.50
N ARG A 153 -16.96 -10.95 -21.37
CA ARG A 153 -15.66 -11.53 -20.99
C ARG A 153 -15.84 -12.93 -20.44
N VAL A 154 -16.75 -13.13 -19.50
CA VAL A 154 -17.12 -14.45 -18.96
C VAL A 154 -17.53 -15.40 -20.10
N GLU A 155 -18.34 -14.95 -21.07
CA GLU A 155 -18.71 -15.73 -22.26
C GLU A 155 -17.53 -16.08 -23.20
N ARG A 156 -16.46 -15.28 -23.21
CA ARG A 156 -15.22 -15.57 -23.96
C ARG A 156 -14.31 -16.51 -23.17
N GLU A 157 -14.27 -16.35 -21.85
CA GLU A 157 -13.45 -17.14 -20.94
C GLU A 157 -14.00 -18.56 -20.77
N ALA A 158 -15.32 -18.73 -20.73
CA ALA A 158 -16.01 -20.03 -20.79
C ALA A 158 -15.78 -20.83 -22.10
N LYS A 159 -15.11 -20.23 -23.11
CA LYS A 159 -14.70 -20.88 -24.37
C LYS A 159 -13.21 -21.18 -24.44
N LEU A 160 -12.44 -20.81 -23.39
CA LEU A 160 -11.03 -21.15 -23.30
C LEU A 160 -10.86 -22.60 -22.82
N THR A 161 -9.81 -23.25 -23.28
CA THR A 161 -9.39 -24.56 -22.76
C THR A 161 -8.59 -24.39 -21.47
N ASP A 162 -8.56 -25.44 -20.63
CA ASP A 162 -7.80 -25.44 -19.38
C ASP A 162 -6.32 -25.05 -19.57
N ALA A 163 -5.73 -25.45 -20.71
CA ALA A 163 -4.36 -25.07 -21.08
C ALA A 163 -4.20 -23.56 -21.29
N GLN A 164 -5.18 -22.91 -21.94
CA GLN A 164 -5.19 -21.45 -22.15
C GLN A 164 -5.43 -20.69 -20.84
N VAL A 165 -6.30 -21.22 -19.97
CA VAL A 165 -6.51 -20.68 -18.61
C VAL A 165 -5.21 -20.78 -17.80
N ALA A 166 -4.57 -21.96 -17.75
CA ALA A 166 -3.32 -22.18 -17.03
C ALA A 166 -2.17 -21.28 -17.51
N GLU A 167 -2.03 -21.08 -18.83
CA GLU A 167 -1.00 -20.18 -19.39
C GLU A 167 -1.24 -18.71 -18.98
N ARG A 168 -2.51 -18.27 -18.96
CA ARG A 168 -2.89 -16.91 -18.52
C ARG A 168 -2.65 -16.72 -17.03
N THR A 169 -3.09 -17.65 -16.18
CA THR A 169 -2.89 -17.59 -14.73
C THR A 169 -1.41 -17.57 -14.35
N LYS A 170 -0.54 -18.25 -15.11
CA LYS A 170 0.92 -18.19 -14.91
C LYS A 170 1.52 -16.79 -15.13
N LYS A 171 0.93 -15.97 -16.01
CA LYS A 171 1.36 -14.59 -16.28
C LYS A 171 0.84 -13.57 -15.26
N ASN A 172 -0.27 -13.88 -14.56
CA ASN A 172 -0.95 -12.95 -13.66
C ASN A 172 -0.51 -13.00 -12.19
N LYS A 173 0.53 -13.77 -11.82
CA LYS A 173 1.02 -13.93 -10.42
C LYS A 173 1.73 -12.70 -9.81
N ALA A 174 1.39 -11.48 -10.22
CA ALA A 174 1.92 -10.25 -9.64
C ALA A 174 0.98 -9.71 -8.53
N ASN A 175 1.49 -8.82 -7.67
CA ASN A 175 0.78 -8.20 -6.52
C ASN A 175 -0.41 -7.30 -6.88
N TRP A 176 -0.84 -7.31 -8.15
CA TRP A 176 -1.93 -6.52 -8.70
C TRP A 176 -2.67 -7.40 -9.71
N ASN A 177 -3.74 -8.06 -9.25
CA ASN A 177 -4.62 -8.85 -10.09
C ASN A 177 -6.03 -8.26 -10.02
N VAL A 178 -6.55 -7.89 -11.19
CA VAL A 178 -7.92 -7.41 -11.40
C VAL A 178 -8.41 -8.12 -12.66
N GLY A 179 -9.58 -8.76 -12.60
CA GLY A 179 -10.08 -9.67 -13.65
C GLY A 179 -10.05 -9.03 -15.03
N TRP A 180 -10.35 -7.72 -15.09
CA TRP A 180 -9.89 -6.87 -16.20
C TRP A 180 -9.75 -5.40 -15.80
N HIS A 181 -8.93 -4.66 -16.56
CA HIS A 181 -8.85 -3.21 -16.47
C HIS A 181 -8.55 -2.57 -17.84
N PHE A 182 -8.71 -1.25 -17.93
CA PHE A 182 -8.14 -0.43 -18.99
C PHE A 182 -7.86 0.99 -18.52
N ASN A 183 -7.10 1.73 -19.33
CA ASN A 183 -6.78 3.13 -19.09
C ASN A 183 -7.07 3.95 -20.36
N MET A 184 -7.52 5.19 -20.21
CA MET A 184 -7.81 6.15 -21.28
C MET A 184 -7.42 7.56 -20.83
N GLY A 185 -7.15 8.46 -21.78
CA GLY A 185 -6.66 9.81 -21.49
C GLY A 185 -5.14 9.95 -21.69
N ARG A 186 -4.60 11.05 -21.18
CA ARG A 186 -3.24 11.55 -21.44
C ARG A 186 -2.24 11.03 -20.40
N THR A 187 -1.78 9.79 -20.56
CA THR A 187 -1.20 8.97 -19.49
C THR A 187 0.33 9.07 -19.28
N CYS A 188 1.05 10.08 -19.84
CA CYS A 188 2.53 10.08 -19.95
C CYS A 188 3.16 11.46 -20.40
N ASN A 189 4.51 11.66 -20.53
CA ASN A 189 5.28 12.86 -21.08
C ASN A 189 6.48 12.66 -22.14
N LYS A 190 6.24 12.70 -23.48
CA LYS A 190 7.06 12.05 -24.54
C LYS A 190 8.26 12.88 -24.90
N THR A 191 9.44 12.27 -24.75
CA THR A 191 10.76 12.85 -25.04
C THR A 191 10.75 13.72 -26.29
N ALA A 192 11.27 14.94 -26.14
CA ALA A 192 11.23 16.05 -27.12
C ALA A 192 11.87 15.80 -28.50
N PHE A 193 12.22 14.56 -28.85
CA PHE A 193 12.75 14.17 -30.16
C PHE A 193 11.68 13.93 -31.23
N SER A 194 10.40 13.76 -30.85
CA SER A 194 9.28 13.72 -31.81
C SER A 194 8.36 14.96 -31.75
N ALA A 195 8.72 15.96 -30.93
CA ALA A 195 7.94 17.17 -30.68
C ALA A 195 8.59 18.41 -31.33
N ARG A 196 9.12 18.25 -32.54
CA ARG A 196 9.59 19.35 -33.40
C ARG A 196 9.32 19.04 -34.86
N LEU A 197 8.31 19.70 -35.43
CA LEU A 197 8.26 20.17 -36.82
C LEU A 197 7.06 21.11 -37.08
N ASP A 198 6.04 21.10 -36.22
CA ASP A 198 4.77 21.86 -36.37
C ASP A 198 4.46 22.87 -35.24
N GLY A 199 5.33 22.99 -34.23
CA GLY A 199 5.29 24.06 -33.23
C GLY A 199 4.22 23.96 -32.12
N THR A 200 3.48 22.85 -31.99
CA THR A 200 2.33 22.77 -31.06
C THR A 200 2.41 21.63 -30.04
N SER A 201 3.48 21.56 -29.24
CA SER A 201 3.56 20.61 -28.09
C SER A 201 4.61 20.94 -27.01
N ALA A 202 4.80 22.22 -26.68
CA ALA A 202 5.50 22.61 -25.46
C ALA A 202 4.48 22.93 -24.36
N PHE A 203 4.64 22.32 -23.19
CA PHE A 203 3.92 22.71 -21.99
C PHE A 203 4.46 24.04 -21.46
N GLU A 204 3.61 24.85 -20.81
CA GLU A 204 4.00 26.11 -20.22
C GLU A 204 5.03 25.91 -19.10
N PHE A 205 4.90 24.81 -18.34
CA PHE A 205 5.84 24.38 -17.31
C PHE A 205 6.29 22.93 -17.51
N ALA A 206 7.58 22.69 -17.34
CA ALA A 206 8.15 21.34 -17.36
C ALA A 206 7.95 20.68 -15.99
N HIS A 207 7.05 19.69 -15.91
CA HIS A 207 6.87 18.88 -14.70
C HIS A 207 8.12 18.05 -14.37
N PRO A 208 8.45 17.84 -13.08
CA PRO A 208 9.73 17.24 -12.63
C PRO A 208 9.86 15.71 -12.85
N PHE A 209 8.99 15.09 -13.64
CA PHE A 209 9.00 13.64 -13.87
C PHE A 209 10.21 13.18 -14.70
N PHE A 210 10.63 11.92 -14.50
CA PHE A 210 11.75 11.33 -15.24
C PHE A 210 11.52 11.41 -16.76
N LYS A 211 12.60 11.66 -17.51
CA LYS A 211 12.62 11.86 -18.97
C LYS A 211 11.96 10.76 -19.81
N SER A 212 11.65 9.58 -19.26
CA SER A 212 11.17 8.40 -19.96
C SER A 212 9.65 8.22 -20.03
N TYR A 213 8.88 8.82 -19.13
CA TYR A 213 7.42 8.62 -19.08
C TYR A 213 6.80 9.42 -20.21
N GLY A 214 6.23 8.80 -21.28
CA GLY A 214 6.08 9.42 -22.62
C GLY A 214 4.69 9.73 -23.30
N VAL A 215 4.17 10.99 -23.24
CA VAL A 215 2.82 11.55 -23.61
C VAL A 215 2.24 10.89 -24.82
N TYR A 216 0.93 10.83 -24.71
CA TYR A 216 0.05 10.73 -25.82
C TYR A 216 -1.08 11.76 -25.65
N LEU A 217 -1.01 12.88 -26.38
CA LEU A 217 -2.01 13.96 -26.34
C LEU A 217 -3.25 13.66 -27.20
N ALA A 218 -3.36 12.46 -27.78
CA ALA A 218 -4.50 12.11 -28.62
C ALA A 218 -5.78 12.07 -27.79
N ASP A 219 -6.84 12.68 -28.33
CA ASP A 219 -8.19 12.56 -27.80
C ASP A 219 -8.60 11.06 -27.76
N PRO A 220 -8.98 10.51 -26.57
CA PRO A 220 -9.42 9.13 -26.45
C PRO A 220 -10.63 8.79 -27.33
N MET A 221 -11.45 9.79 -27.67
CA MET A 221 -12.61 9.66 -28.57
C MET A 221 -12.18 9.59 -30.04
N ALA A 222 -11.14 10.32 -30.44
CA ALA A 222 -10.59 10.29 -31.81
C ALA A 222 -9.80 9.00 -32.13
N SER A 223 -9.24 8.32 -31.13
CA SER A 223 -8.45 7.10 -31.34
C SER A 223 -9.25 5.98 -32.03
N LYS A 224 -8.75 5.48 -33.17
CA LYS A 224 -9.35 4.33 -33.89
C LYS A 224 -9.12 2.98 -33.19
N SER A 225 -8.13 2.86 -32.32
CA SER A 225 -7.83 1.61 -31.59
C SER A 225 -8.69 1.41 -30.34
N ASN A 226 -9.35 2.47 -29.85
CA ASN A 226 -10.29 2.37 -28.75
C ASN A 226 -11.64 1.83 -29.26
N PRO A 227 -12.12 0.66 -28.80
CA PRO A 227 -13.45 0.16 -29.15
C PRO A 227 -14.54 1.07 -28.59
N TYR A 228 -15.70 1.10 -29.26
CA TYR A 228 -16.81 2.01 -28.94
C TYR A 228 -17.22 1.99 -27.45
N TRP A 229 -17.33 0.81 -26.83
CA TRP A 229 -17.73 0.67 -25.43
C TRP A 229 -16.79 1.39 -24.44
N LYS A 230 -15.48 1.45 -24.73
CA LYS A 230 -14.53 2.21 -23.91
C LYS A 230 -14.72 3.72 -24.05
N LYS A 231 -14.99 4.19 -25.27
CA LYS A 231 -15.32 5.60 -25.57
C LYS A 231 -16.61 6.02 -24.87
N GLU A 232 -17.61 5.16 -24.87
CA GLU A 232 -18.87 5.41 -24.17
C GLU A 232 -18.65 5.54 -22.66
N ILE A 233 -17.92 4.60 -22.02
CA ILE A 233 -17.57 4.73 -20.59
C ILE A 233 -16.79 6.02 -20.32
N PHE A 234 -15.86 6.42 -21.20
CA PHE A 234 -15.11 7.66 -21.07
C PHE A 234 -16.00 8.91 -21.17
N PHE A 235 -16.91 8.93 -22.15
CA PHE A 235 -17.91 9.99 -22.29
C PHE A 235 -18.79 10.08 -21.03
N GLN A 236 -19.32 8.97 -20.56
CA GLN A 236 -20.19 8.93 -19.39
C GLN A 236 -19.48 9.35 -18.10
N ALA A 237 -18.25 8.88 -17.86
CA ALA A 237 -17.40 9.33 -16.76
C ALA A 237 -17.11 10.84 -16.85
N SER A 238 -16.88 11.37 -18.05
CA SER A 238 -16.70 12.82 -18.26
C SER A 238 -17.96 13.62 -17.90
N GLN A 239 -19.17 13.08 -18.12
CA GLN A 239 -20.41 13.74 -17.71
C GLN A 239 -20.58 13.74 -16.18
N VAL A 240 -20.22 12.63 -15.51
CA VAL A 240 -20.23 12.54 -14.03
C VAL A 240 -19.25 13.55 -13.45
N LEU A 241 -18.00 13.58 -13.93
CA LEU A 241 -16.97 14.50 -13.47
C LEU A 241 -17.38 15.96 -13.68
N LYS A 242 -18.01 16.30 -14.81
CA LYS A 242 -18.53 17.65 -15.12
C LYS A 242 -19.69 18.10 -14.20
N LEU A 243 -20.37 17.17 -13.52
CA LEU A 243 -21.36 17.50 -12.50
C LEU A 243 -20.74 17.72 -11.11
N ILE A 244 -19.56 17.13 -10.85
CA ILE A 244 -18.85 17.21 -9.57
C ILE A 244 -17.88 18.39 -9.55
N ASP A 245 -17.00 18.46 -10.53
CA ASP A 245 -15.86 19.39 -10.59
C ASP A 245 -15.53 19.72 -12.05
N LYS A 246 -16.08 20.83 -12.53
CA LYS A 246 -15.88 21.32 -13.90
C LYS A 246 -14.47 21.85 -14.12
N ASP A 247 -13.84 22.38 -13.07
CA ASP A 247 -12.55 23.04 -13.17
C ASP A 247 -11.42 22.03 -13.23
N TYR A 248 -11.56 20.90 -12.53
CA TYR A 248 -10.68 19.75 -12.70
C TYR A 248 -10.62 19.22 -14.14
N MET A 249 -11.68 19.41 -14.95
CA MET A 249 -11.73 19.00 -16.35
C MET A 249 -11.21 20.03 -17.36
N ARG A 250 -10.93 21.27 -16.94
CA ARG A 250 -10.88 22.48 -17.81
C ARG A 250 -10.05 22.30 -19.09
N ASP A 251 -8.87 21.68 -19.00
CA ASP A 251 -7.90 21.56 -20.09
C ASP A 251 -7.90 20.18 -20.79
N GLY A 252 -8.80 19.28 -20.38
CA GLY A 252 -8.82 17.87 -20.82
C GLY A 252 -7.59 17.06 -20.37
N ASP A 253 -6.77 17.61 -19.48
CA ASP A 253 -5.63 16.94 -18.86
C ASP A 253 -6.10 16.11 -17.67
N TRP A 254 -6.80 15.02 -17.96
CA TRP A 254 -7.17 13.99 -16.99
C TRP A 254 -7.16 12.61 -17.66
N CYS A 255 -7.10 11.58 -16.83
CA CYS A 255 -7.08 10.18 -17.22
C CYS A 255 -8.22 9.42 -16.55
N LEU A 256 -8.62 8.32 -17.19
CA LEU A 256 -9.65 7.42 -16.75
C LEU A 256 -9.06 6.01 -16.64
N TYR A 257 -8.90 5.54 -15.41
CA TYR A 257 -8.61 4.14 -15.13
C TYR A 257 -9.91 3.42 -14.76
N VAL A 258 -10.16 2.28 -15.38
CA VAL A 258 -11.35 1.45 -15.11
C VAL A 258 -10.88 0.05 -14.78
N SER A 259 -11.35 -0.50 -13.67
CA SER A 259 -11.07 -1.87 -13.23
C SER A 259 -12.34 -2.62 -12.85
N CYS A 260 -12.30 -3.93 -13.05
CA CYS A 260 -13.26 -4.90 -12.58
C CYS A 260 -12.54 -5.91 -11.69
N MET A 261 -13.10 -6.15 -10.51
CA MET A 261 -12.67 -7.19 -9.58
C MET A 261 -13.77 -8.26 -9.47
N LEU A 262 -13.35 -9.52 -9.54
CA LEU A 262 -14.14 -10.73 -9.30
C LEU A 262 -13.67 -11.38 -8.01
N ALA A 263 -14.59 -11.98 -7.26
CA ALA A 263 -14.36 -12.51 -5.90
C ALA A 263 -13.21 -13.53 -5.79
N ASP A 264 -13.02 -14.31 -6.83
CA ASP A 264 -12.09 -15.43 -6.98
C ASP A 264 -10.72 -15.05 -7.57
N GLU A 265 -10.62 -13.91 -8.28
CA GLU A 265 -9.44 -13.59 -9.09
C GLU A 265 -8.65 -12.36 -8.64
N CYS A 266 -9.04 -11.64 -7.58
CA CYS A 266 -8.58 -10.25 -7.41
C CYS A 266 -7.92 -9.87 -6.08
N ALA A 267 -6.78 -9.18 -6.20
CA ALA A 267 -6.06 -8.56 -5.08
C ALA A 267 -5.39 -7.26 -5.55
N VAL A 268 -5.61 -6.16 -4.80
CA VAL A 268 -4.92 -4.89 -4.99
C VAL A 268 -4.09 -4.61 -3.75
N GLY A 269 -2.79 -4.93 -3.83
CA GLY A 269 -1.85 -4.73 -2.74
C GLY A 269 -1.70 -3.27 -2.30
N ARG A 270 -1.04 -3.06 -1.17
CA ARG A 270 -0.82 -1.72 -0.60
C ARG A 270 0.21 -0.93 -1.42
N HIS A 271 -0.23 0.12 -2.08
CA HIS A 271 0.57 0.94 -3.01
C HIS A 271 0.24 2.44 -2.86
N SER A 272 0.80 3.28 -3.73
CA SER A 272 0.62 4.74 -3.74
C SER A 272 0.84 5.24 -5.17
N ASP A 273 -0.05 6.08 -5.68
CA ASP A 273 -0.01 6.62 -7.06
C ASP A 273 0.92 7.83 -7.13
N ARG A 274 2.22 7.58 -6.98
CA ARG A 274 3.28 8.61 -6.86
C ARG A 274 3.48 9.51 -8.09
N HIS A 275 2.74 9.25 -9.16
CA HIS A 275 2.80 10.00 -10.40
C HIS A 275 1.60 10.92 -10.59
N ASP A 276 0.65 10.91 -9.66
CA ASP A 276 -0.46 11.86 -9.67
C ASP A 276 0.03 13.25 -9.25
N VAL A 277 -0.54 14.28 -9.86
CA VAL A 277 -0.31 15.69 -9.51
C VAL A 277 -1.45 16.29 -8.69
N SER A 278 -2.58 15.59 -8.59
CA SER A 278 -3.79 16.06 -7.91
C SER A 278 -4.51 14.88 -7.23
N HIS A 279 -5.64 15.17 -6.58
CA HIS A 279 -6.56 14.17 -6.06
C HIS A 279 -7.26 13.40 -7.20
N GLN A 280 -7.77 12.21 -6.89
CA GLN A 280 -8.61 11.40 -7.76
C GLN A 280 -10.10 11.53 -7.38
N TYR A 281 -10.96 11.19 -8.34
CA TYR A 281 -12.38 10.91 -8.13
C TYR A 281 -12.66 9.44 -8.46
N ASN A 282 -13.00 8.65 -7.44
CA ASN A 282 -13.23 7.21 -7.54
C ASN A 282 -14.72 6.88 -7.40
N ILE A 283 -15.33 6.35 -8.47
CA ILE A 283 -16.70 5.82 -8.47
C ILE A 283 -16.61 4.31 -8.23
N PHE A 284 -17.27 3.82 -7.19
CA PHE A 284 -17.41 2.37 -6.97
C PHE A 284 -18.81 1.93 -7.41
N LEU A 285 -18.86 0.89 -8.26
CA LEU A 285 -20.09 0.33 -8.84
C LEU A 285 -20.03 -1.20 -8.76
N GLY A 286 -21.12 -1.87 -9.13
CA GLY A 286 -21.26 -3.31 -9.04
C GLY A 286 -22.00 -3.75 -7.77
N ASN A 287 -22.39 -5.02 -7.78
CA ASN A 287 -23.01 -5.71 -6.65
C ASN A 287 -21.96 -6.57 -5.94
N TYR A 288 -21.49 -6.13 -4.77
CA TYR A 288 -20.42 -6.80 -4.03
C TYR A 288 -20.51 -6.60 -2.51
N GLU A 289 -19.89 -7.52 -1.78
CA GLU A 289 -19.65 -7.46 -0.33
C GLU A 289 -18.13 -7.46 -0.07
N ASN A 290 -17.66 -6.82 1.02
CA ASN A 290 -16.28 -6.96 1.54
C ASN A 290 -15.11 -6.74 0.56
N ALA A 291 -15.25 -5.81 -0.39
CA ALA A 291 -14.12 -5.27 -1.16
C ALA A 291 -13.90 -3.79 -0.79
N VAL A 292 -13.36 -3.59 0.40
CA VAL A 292 -13.24 -2.29 1.08
C VAL A 292 -12.00 -1.55 0.58
N TYR A 293 -12.18 -0.31 0.10
CA TYR A 293 -11.05 0.53 -0.25
C TYR A 293 -10.50 1.18 1.03
N GLU A 294 -9.24 0.93 1.34
CA GLU A 294 -8.55 1.43 2.54
C GLU A 294 -7.50 2.46 2.16
N VAL A 295 -7.48 3.61 2.83
CA VAL A 295 -6.53 4.71 2.60
C VAL A 295 -5.87 5.11 3.92
N GLU A 296 -4.53 5.13 3.94
CA GLU A 296 -3.70 5.58 5.06
C GLU A 296 -3.55 7.10 5.02
N SER A 297 -3.46 7.76 6.17
CA SER A 297 -3.13 9.19 6.25
C SER A 297 -1.71 9.47 5.73
N PRO A 298 -1.39 10.71 5.34
CA PRO A 298 -0.05 11.08 4.87
C PRO A 298 1.08 10.78 5.88
N ASP A 299 0.76 10.74 7.18
CA ASP A 299 1.69 10.38 8.27
C ASP A 299 1.62 8.91 8.70
N GLY A 300 0.78 8.09 8.05
CA GLY A 300 0.62 6.66 8.29
C GLY A 300 -0.09 6.26 9.60
N LYS A 301 -0.66 7.22 10.35
CA LYS A 301 -1.27 6.96 11.66
C LYS A 301 -2.76 6.62 11.65
N GLU A 302 -3.49 6.99 10.59
CA GLU A 302 -4.93 6.73 10.46
C GLU A 302 -5.19 5.88 9.21
N ILE A 303 -6.07 4.89 9.30
CA ILE A 303 -6.60 4.15 8.13
C ILE A 303 -8.09 4.44 8.02
N ARG A 304 -8.57 4.77 6.83
CA ARG A 304 -9.98 5.03 6.52
C ARG A 304 -10.51 4.03 5.50
N GLU A 305 -11.68 3.48 5.80
CA GLU A 305 -12.37 2.46 5.01
C GLU A 305 -13.54 3.04 4.22
N PHE A 306 -13.64 2.63 2.96
CA PHE A 306 -14.64 3.10 2.01
C PHE A 306 -15.27 1.91 1.28
N ALA A 307 -16.51 1.56 1.65
CA ALA A 307 -17.23 0.37 1.18
C ALA A 307 -18.59 0.67 0.50
N SER A 308 -18.95 1.94 0.28
CA SER A 308 -20.21 2.29 -0.38
C SER A 308 -20.11 2.10 -1.91
N THR A 309 -21.08 1.41 -2.50
CA THR A 309 -21.34 1.41 -3.95
C THR A 309 -22.20 2.62 -4.36
N ARG A 310 -22.17 2.98 -5.65
CA ARG A 310 -22.92 4.09 -6.28
C ARG A 310 -22.73 5.46 -5.62
N LYS A 311 -21.51 5.72 -5.12
CA LYS A 311 -21.04 7.03 -4.62
C LYS A 311 -19.70 7.38 -5.24
N VAL A 312 -19.32 8.66 -5.16
CA VAL A 312 -18.01 9.12 -5.62
C VAL A 312 -17.15 9.54 -4.43
N LEU A 313 -15.96 8.96 -4.33
CA LEU A 313 -14.97 9.29 -3.33
C LEU A 313 -13.95 10.24 -3.95
N LYS A 314 -13.84 11.47 -3.42
CA LYS A 314 -12.68 12.35 -3.66
C LYS A 314 -11.57 11.93 -2.70
N VAL A 315 -10.42 11.53 -3.23
CA VAL A 315 -9.32 10.92 -2.46
C VAL A 315 -7.97 11.28 -3.08
N ASP A 316 -6.95 11.47 -2.25
CA ASP A 316 -5.57 11.57 -2.75
C ASP A 316 -4.88 10.21 -2.77
N ALA A 317 -4.72 9.62 -3.95
CA ALA A 317 -4.11 8.30 -4.11
C ALA A 317 -2.57 8.31 -4.00
N ARG A 318 -1.95 9.50 -3.87
CA ARG A 318 -0.54 9.61 -3.47
C ARG A 318 -0.34 9.10 -2.02
N CYS A 319 -1.40 9.14 -1.21
CA CYS A 319 -1.44 8.43 0.07
C CYS A 319 -1.45 6.91 -0.14
N ARG A 320 -0.89 6.15 0.81
CA ARG A 320 -0.86 4.69 0.70
C ARG A 320 -2.27 4.13 0.80
N HIS A 321 -2.61 3.18 -0.05
CA HIS A 321 -3.96 2.62 -0.10
C HIS A 321 -3.96 1.18 -0.65
N ARG A 322 -5.06 0.44 -0.42
CA ARG A 322 -5.31 -0.92 -0.92
C ARG A 322 -6.81 -1.19 -1.12
N VAL A 323 -7.14 -2.31 -1.75
CA VAL A 323 -8.48 -2.90 -1.63
C VAL A 323 -8.37 -4.16 -0.77
N ASN A 324 -8.98 -4.14 0.40
CA ASN A 324 -9.10 -5.29 1.27
C ASN A 324 -10.25 -6.18 0.77
N THR A 325 -9.91 -7.41 0.39
CA THR A 325 -10.83 -8.40 -0.22
C THR A 325 -11.11 -9.60 0.69
N VAL A 326 -10.86 -9.49 2.00
CA VAL A 326 -11.17 -10.57 2.96
C VAL A 326 -12.68 -10.81 2.99
N GLY A 327 -13.10 -11.99 2.51
CA GLY A 327 -14.52 -12.34 2.38
C GLY A 327 -15.25 -11.63 1.23
N PHE A 328 -14.52 -11.12 0.22
CA PHE A 328 -15.08 -10.47 -0.96
C PHE A 328 -16.02 -11.42 -1.72
N LYS A 329 -17.21 -10.93 -2.08
CA LYS A 329 -18.17 -11.63 -2.95
C LYS A 329 -18.69 -10.69 -4.04
N GLY A 330 -19.13 -11.28 -5.15
CA GLY A 330 -19.77 -10.56 -6.25
C GLY A 330 -18.78 -9.91 -7.21
N VAL A 331 -19.19 -8.79 -7.81
CA VAL A 331 -18.41 -8.07 -8.82
C VAL A 331 -18.31 -6.59 -8.46
N ARG A 332 -17.09 -6.09 -8.36
CA ARG A 332 -16.80 -4.69 -8.04
C ARG A 332 -16.17 -4.00 -9.24
N TYR A 333 -16.78 -2.91 -9.70
CA TYR A 333 -16.17 -1.99 -10.65
C TYR A 333 -15.63 -0.76 -9.93
N CYS A 334 -14.50 -0.24 -10.41
CA CYS A 334 -13.98 1.07 -10.01
C CYS A 334 -13.69 1.90 -11.25
N VAL A 335 -14.25 3.12 -11.29
CA VAL A 335 -14.01 4.12 -12.34
C VAL A 335 -13.28 5.29 -11.68
N THR A 336 -12.00 5.42 -11.98
CA THR A 336 -11.06 6.36 -11.37
C THR A 336 -10.72 7.46 -12.36
N MET A 337 -11.03 8.70 -12.01
CA MET A 337 -10.69 9.90 -12.79
C MET A 337 -9.58 10.66 -12.07
N TYR A 338 -8.41 10.75 -12.70
CA TYR A 338 -7.17 11.14 -12.02
C TYR A 338 -6.30 12.03 -12.92
N LYS A 339 -5.33 12.76 -12.33
CA LYS A 339 -4.37 13.59 -13.06
C LYS A 339 -2.95 13.12 -12.77
N MET A 340 -2.26 12.59 -13.78
CA MET A 340 -0.80 12.42 -13.75
C MET A 340 -0.02 13.69 -14.13
N TYR A 341 -0.74 14.72 -14.57
CA TYR A 341 -0.20 15.90 -15.21
C TYR A 341 -1.28 16.99 -15.31
N ASP A 342 -0.88 18.26 -15.24
CA ASP A 342 -1.73 19.42 -15.53
C ASP A 342 -0.88 20.54 -16.18
N ARG A 343 -1.31 21.08 -17.32
CA ARG A 343 -0.54 22.11 -18.05
C ARG A 343 -0.53 23.50 -17.44
N THR A 344 -1.49 23.79 -16.57
CA THR A 344 -1.62 25.09 -15.92
C THR A 344 -0.83 25.14 -14.61
N GLN A 345 -0.42 23.98 -14.09
CA GLN A 345 0.28 23.84 -12.83
C GLN A 345 1.77 23.62 -13.03
N LYS A 346 2.59 24.30 -12.22
CA LYS A 346 4.05 24.15 -12.18
C LYS A 346 4.52 23.09 -11.19
N GLU A 347 3.77 22.92 -10.10
CA GLU A 347 4.00 21.97 -9.02
C GLU A 347 2.70 21.16 -8.79
N PRO A 348 2.77 19.94 -8.24
CA PRO A 348 1.58 19.20 -7.82
C PRO A 348 0.73 19.95 -6.78
N ASP A 349 -0.58 19.73 -6.81
CA ASP A 349 -1.50 20.19 -5.76
C ASP A 349 -1.05 19.65 -4.38
N PRO A 350 -1.28 20.38 -3.28
CA PRO A 350 -1.13 19.86 -1.92
C PRO A 350 -1.88 18.54 -1.72
N VAL A 351 -1.38 17.66 -0.85
CA VAL A 351 -2.00 16.36 -0.58
C VAL A 351 -3.38 16.55 0.04
N PHE A 352 -4.43 16.05 -0.64
CA PHE A 352 -5.81 16.21 -0.19
C PHE A 352 -6.16 15.19 0.90
N TRP A 353 -6.24 15.66 2.15
CA TRP A 353 -6.69 14.87 3.28
C TRP A 353 -7.70 15.67 4.13
N PRO A 354 -8.79 15.06 4.61
CA PRO A 354 -9.18 13.66 4.43
C PRO A 354 -9.96 13.38 3.13
N PRO A 355 -10.05 12.10 2.71
CA PRO A 355 -10.96 11.69 1.64
C PRO A 355 -12.42 11.92 2.05
N VAL A 356 -13.25 12.28 1.08
CA VAL A 356 -14.67 12.65 1.28
C VAL A 356 -15.58 11.99 0.25
N TRP A 357 -16.75 11.53 0.72
CA TRP A 357 -17.85 11.15 -0.16
C TRP A 357 -18.54 12.39 -0.71
N ILE A 358 -18.89 12.31 -1.98
CA ILE A 358 -19.74 13.24 -2.74
C ILE A 358 -21.04 12.49 -3.03
#